data_AF-A0A918DUH1-F1
#
_entry.id   AF-A0A918DUH1-F1
#
_cell.length_a   1.000
_cell.length_b   1.000
_cell.length_c   1.000
_cell.angle_alpha   90.00
_cell.angle_beta   90.00
_cell.angle_gamma   90.00
#
_symmetry.space_group_name_H-M   'P 1'
#
loop_
_entity.id
_entity.type
_entity.pdbx_description
1 polymer ?
#
loop_
_entity_poly.entity_id
_entity_poly.type
_entity_poly.pdbx_seq_one_letter_code
_entity_poly.pdbx_strand_id
1 'polypeptide(L)'
;MQSNTRATADPPPSAELESRLTRELRSAVAGARRRAARDADRQVDTAHLLHSLIEADPGVRELFDSMQIARLLGYLVQRSIGFGLQWQASVEDSGGLSAAAGGARAIPEPAGEAGTRTQPGWSPAAATALRRAVALARARGSEQADGADLLAALTEDGDSRAVEVLRSAGVSPARPARCSGPAPGPGPAPGPGPVPGPGPALDADPDPGAGPPGERGV
;
A
#
# COMPACT_ATOMS: atom_id res chain seq x y z
N MET A 1 -9.34 54.06 -4.32
CA MET A 1 -10.01 52.76 -4.16
C MET A 1 -9.58 51.87 -5.33
N GLN A 2 -8.55 51.06 -5.15
CA GLN A 2 -8.11 50.07 -6.15
C GLN A 2 -8.64 48.71 -5.70
N SER A 3 -9.70 48.27 -6.37
CA SER A 3 -10.31 46.96 -6.15
C SER A 3 -9.42 45.90 -6.76
N ASN A 4 -8.74 45.13 -5.90
CA ASN A 4 -7.92 44.00 -6.34
C ASN A 4 -8.83 42.76 -6.42
N THR A 5 -9.32 42.47 -7.62
CA THR A 5 -10.07 41.25 -7.92
C THR A 5 -9.11 40.08 -7.76
N ARG A 6 -9.22 39.35 -6.64
CA ARG A 6 -8.52 38.08 -6.43
C ARG A 6 -9.12 37.06 -7.40
N ALA A 7 -8.57 37.00 -8.61
CA ALA A 7 -8.79 35.87 -9.51
C ALA A 7 -8.35 34.62 -8.75
N THR A 8 -9.30 33.77 -8.40
CA THR A 8 -9.03 32.41 -7.91
C THR A 8 -8.45 31.66 -9.11
N ALA A 9 -7.14 31.75 -9.28
CA ALA A 9 -6.43 30.92 -10.24
C ALA A 9 -6.76 29.46 -9.92
N ASP A 10 -7.23 28.72 -10.92
CA ASP A 10 -7.45 27.29 -10.76
C ASP A 10 -6.16 26.65 -10.24
N PRO A 11 -6.25 25.77 -9.23
CA PRO A 11 -5.07 25.11 -8.71
C PRO A 11 -4.41 24.33 -9.85
N PRO A 12 -3.06 24.31 -9.93
CA PRO A 12 -2.39 23.46 -10.90
C PRO A 12 -2.86 22.01 -10.70
N PRO A 13 -2.89 21.18 -11.75
CA PRO A 13 -3.44 19.82 -11.70
C PRO A 13 -2.84 18.95 -10.57
N SER A 14 -1.58 19.23 -10.18
CA SER A 14 -0.93 18.62 -9.02
C SER A 14 -1.57 18.99 -7.68
N ALA A 15 -1.96 20.24 -7.49
CA ALA A 15 -2.58 20.71 -6.25
C ALA A 15 -4.01 20.18 -6.09
N GLU A 16 -4.76 20.02 -7.19
CA GLU A 16 -6.06 19.34 -7.14
C GLU A 16 -5.90 17.87 -6.71
N LEU A 17 -4.91 17.16 -7.26
CA LEU A 17 -4.61 15.78 -6.84
C LEU A 17 -4.23 15.71 -5.36
N GLU A 18 -3.36 16.60 -4.88
CA GLU A 18 -2.93 16.65 -3.49
C GLU A 18 -4.07 16.92 -2.49
N SER A 19 -5.08 17.69 -2.90
CA SER A 19 -6.28 17.93 -2.07
C SER A 19 -7.08 16.65 -1.80
N ARG A 20 -6.99 15.67 -2.70
CA ARG A 20 -7.67 14.36 -2.63
C ARG A 20 -6.82 13.28 -1.95
N LEU A 21 -5.72 13.63 -1.31
CA LEU A 21 -4.87 12.70 -0.55
C LEU A 21 -5.14 12.85 0.94
N THR A 22 -4.93 11.81 1.74
CA THR A 22 -4.93 11.91 3.21
C THR A 22 -3.75 12.77 3.70
N ARG A 23 -3.78 13.16 4.99
CA ARG A 23 -2.69 13.97 5.58
C ARG A 23 -1.35 13.24 5.53
N GLU A 24 -1.36 11.95 5.86
CA GLU A 24 -0.20 11.07 5.88
C GLU A 24 0.40 10.97 4.47
N LEU A 25 -0.45 10.76 3.46
CA LEU A 25 -0.02 10.70 2.07
C LEU A 25 0.49 12.06 1.54
N ARG A 26 -0.11 13.18 1.96
CA ARG A 26 0.44 14.52 1.66
C ARG A 26 1.82 14.72 2.30
N SER A 27 2.03 14.21 3.51
CA SER A 27 3.36 14.24 4.16
C SER A 27 4.38 13.44 3.36
N ALA A 28 4.02 12.25 2.87
CA ALA A 28 4.85 11.44 1.99
C ALA A 28 5.19 12.18 0.67
N VAL A 29 4.19 12.79 0.02
CA VAL A 29 4.38 13.60 -1.20
C VAL A 29 5.34 14.77 -0.95
N ALA A 30 5.19 15.48 0.16
CA ALA A 30 6.10 16.55 0.54
C ALA A 30 7.52 16.02 0.81
N GLY A 31 7.64 14.84 1.42
CA GLY A 31 8.91 14.13 1.60
C GLY A 31 9.60 13.81 0.27
N ALA A 32 8.85 13.26 -0.69
CA ALA A 32 9.36 12.87 -2.00
C ALA A 32 9.90 14.08 -2.76
N ARG A 33 9.19 15.22 -2.70
CA ARG A 33 9.65 16.49 -3.28
C ARG A 33 10.91 17.02 -2.65
N ARG A 34 11.01 16.98 -1.31
CA ARG A 34 12.24 17.40 -0.61
C ARG A 34 13.42 16.54 -1.00
N ARG A 35 13.19 15.24 -1.23
CA ARG A 35 14.22 14.29 -1.66
C ARG A 35 14.68 14.57 -3.08
N ALA A 36 13.76 14.61 -4.05
CA ALA A 36 14.09 14.97 -5.43
C ALA A 36 14.83 16.33 -5.51
N ALA A 37 14.40 17.33 -4.74
CA ALA A 37 15.08 18.63 -4.69
C ALA A 37 16.49 18.55 -4.07
N ARG A 38 16.70 17.70 -3.05
CA ARG A 38 18.02 17.47 -2.47
C ARG A 38 18.96 16.74 -3.42
N ASP A 39 18.42 15.81 -4.19
CA ASP A 39 19.15 14.98 -5.14
C ASP A 39 19.31 15.70 -6.52
N ALA A 40 18.82 16.95 -6.61
CA ALA A 40 18.81 17.80 -7.80
C ALA A 40 18.06 17.19 -9.00
N ASP A 41 17.10 16.32 -8.73
CA ASP A 41 16.23 15.74 -9.74
C ASP A 41 15.19 16.75 -10.24
N ARG A 42 15.03 16.80 -11.56
CA ARG A 42 14.05 17.68 -12.21
C ARG A 42 12.60 17.23 -11.96
N GLN A 43 12.40 15.96 -11.62
CA GLN A 43 11.09 15.34 -11.41
C GLN A 43 11.08 14.43 -10.18
N VAL A 44 9.92 14.34 -9.53
CA VAL A 44 9.62 13.32 -8.53
C VAL A 44 9.09 12.08 -9.26
N ASP A 45 9.79 10.96 -9.09
CA ASP A 45 9.50 9.67 -9.73
C ASP A 45 8.77 8.68 -8.79
N THR A 46 8.49 7.47 -9.29
CA THR A 46 7.79 6.45 -8.48
C THR A 46 8.64 5.90 -7.32
N ALA A 47 9.97 5.94 -7.41
CA ALA A 47 10.87 5.53 -6.34
C ALA A 47 10.94 6.56 -5.20
N HIS A 48 10.94 7.85 -5.53
CA HIS A 48 10.81 8.93 -4.55
C HIS A 48 9.50 8.80 -3.76
N LEU A 49 8.39 8.54 -4.46
CA LEU A 49 7.10 8.30 -3.83
C LEU A 49 7.13 7.07 -2.91
N LEU A 50 7.63 5.93 -3.39
CA LEU A 50 7.74 4.71 -2.60
C LEU A 50 8.57 4.91 -1.33
N HIS A 51 9.73 5.56 -1.45
CA HIS A 51 10.61 5.83 -0.32
C HIS A 51 9.90 6.67 0.75
N SER A 52 9.38 7.83 0.36
CA SER A 52 8.73 8.72 1.33
C SER A 52 7.43 8.16 1.88
N LEU A 53 6.75 7.29 1.15
CA LEU A 53 5.57 6.57 1.63
C LEU A 53 5.94 5.60 2.77
N ILE A 54 6.96 4.77 2.57
CA ILE A 54 7.45 3.83 3.59
C ILE A 54 7.93 4.58 4.85
N GLU A 55 8.57 5.74 4.67
CA GLU A 55 9.05 6.57 5.78
C GLU A 55 7.88 7.17 6.59
N ALA A 56 6.89 7.75 5.91
CA ALA A 56 5.84 8.56 6.52
C ALA A 56 4.64 7.75 7.04
N ASP A 57 4.30 6.61 6.42
CA ASP A 57 3.06 5.88 6.70
C ASP A 57 3.35 4.53 7.41
N PRO A 58 3.06 4.42 8.73
CA PRO A 58 3.25 3.15 9.44
C PRO A 58 2.29 2.05 8.96
N GLY A 59 1.08 2.38 8.50
CA GLY A 59 0.13 1.41 7.98
C GLY A 59 0.58 0.78 6.66
N VAL A 60 1.36 1.53 5.87
CA VAL A 60 2.06 0.96 4.70
C VAL A 60 3.20 0.05 5.12
N ARG A 61 3.96 0.40 6.16
CA ARG A 61 5.07 -0.44 6.67
C ARG A 61 4.58 -1.80 7.17
N GLU A 62 3.40 -1.86 7.75
CA GLU A 62 2.77 -3.11 8.22
C GLU A 62 2.47 -4.11 7.08
N LEU A 63 2.49 -3.68 5.82
CA LEU A 63 2.32 -4.56 4.66
C LEU A 63 3.59 -5.33 4.28
N PHE A 64 4.71 -5.04 4.94
CA PHE A 64 6.01 -5.65 4.69
C PHE A 64 6.56 -6.27 5.97
N ASP A 65 7.33 -7.34 5.84
CA ASP A 65 8.09 -7.85 6.98
C ASP A 65 9.30 -6.96 7.31
N SER A 66 9.86 -7.12 8.50
CA SER A 66 10.98 -6.29 8.98
C SER A 66 12.24 -6.40 8.13
N MET A 67 12.47 -7.56 7.49
CA MET A 67 13.61 -7.77 6.60
C MET A 67 13.37 -7.10 5.25
N GLN A 68 12.17 -7.15 4.71
CA GLN A 68 11.77 -6.44 3.50
C GLN A 68 11.91 -4.93 3.70
N ILE A 69 11.45 -4.38 4.83
CA ILE A 69 11.64 -2.96 5.16
C ILE A 69 13.13 -2.60 5.21
N ALA A 70 13.94 -3.40 5.90
CA ALA A 70 15.38 -3.14 5.98
C ALA A 70 16.06 -3.21 4.59
N ARG A 71 15.66 -4.13 3.72
CA ARG A 71 16.16 -4.22 2.33
C ARG A 71 15.69 -3.06 1.48
N LEU A 72 14.42 -2.66 1.59
CA LEU A 72 13.87 -1.51 0.86
C LEU A 72 14.59 -0.23 1.23
N LEU A 73 14.72 0.06 2.53
CA LEU A 73 15.43 1.24 3.01
C LEU A 73 16.92 1.18 2.65
N GLY A 74 17.56 0.02 2.80
CA GLY A 74 18.96 -0.17 2.39
C GLY A 74 19.17 0.08 0.90
N TYR A 75 18.33 -0.50 0.04
CA TYR A 75 18.38 -0.31 -1.41
C TYR A 75 18.13 1.15 -1.79
N LEU A 76 17.10 1.76 -1.21
CA LEU A 76 16.73 3.16 -1.47
C LEU A 76 17.82 4.12 -1.02
N VAL A 77 18.48 3.90 0.12
CA VAL A 77 19.61 4.73 0.60
C VAL A 77 20.85 4.54 -0.27
N GLN A 78 21.18 3.32 -0.69
CA GLN A 78 22.35 3.03 -1.52
C GLN A 78 22.23 3.62 -2.94
N ARG A 79 20.99 3.69 -3.46
CA ARG A 79 20.71 4.11 -4.84
C ARG A 79 20.35 5.60 -4.96
N SER A 80 19.89 6.25 -3.89
CA SER A 80 19.51 7.67 -3.88
C SER A 80 20.67 8.67 -3.74
N ILE A 81 21.90 8.23 -3.41
CA ILE A 81 23.06 9.13 -3.22
C ILE A 81 24.00 9.18 -4.47
N GLY A 82 23.72 8.39 -5.51
CA GLY A 82 24.79 7.99 -6.45
C GLY A 82 24.84 8.60 -7.86
N PHE A 83 23.73 8.73 -8.59
CA PHE A 83 23.82 8.97 -10.05
C PHE A 83 22.65 9.77 -10.63
N GLY A 84 22.59 11.06 -10.30
CA GLY A 84 21.68 12.04 -10.93
C GLY A 84 21.91 12.30 -12.44
N LEU A 85 22.62 11.43 -13.18
CA LEU A 85 22.91 11.63 -14.61
C LEU A 85 22.95 10.35 -15.48
N GLN A 86 22.74 9.14 -14.93
CA GLN A 86 22.71 7.86 -15.71
C GLN A 86 21.39 7.09 -15.62
N TRP A 87 20.40 7.62 -14.89
CA TRP A 87 19.05 7.02 -14.79
C TRP A 87 18.04 7.58 -15.81
N GLN A 88 18.48 8.50 -16.66
CA GLN A 88 17.63 9.31 -17.53
C GLN A 88 17.15 8.64 -18.83
N ALA A 89 17.23 7.32 -19.01
CA ALA A 89 17.18 6.77 -20.38
C ALA A 89 16.32 5.54 -20.72
N SER A 90 15.43 4.95 -19.90
CA SER A 90 14.63 3.86 -20.51
C SER A 90 13.25 3.42 -20.03
N VAL A 91 12.74 3.75 -18.84
CA VAL A 91 11.46 3.10 -18.40
C VAL A 91 10.34 4.05 -18.03
N GLU A 92 10.60 5.15 -17.31
CA GLU A 92 9.49 6.03 -16.89
C GLU A 92 9.17 7.17 -17.89
N ASP A 93 9.98 7.33 -18.93
CA ASP A 93 9.76 8.29 -20.04
C ASP A 93 9.06 7.66 -21.26
N SER A 94 8.94 6.32 -21.28
CA SER A 94 8.39 5.54 -22.39
C SER A 94 6.85 5.50 -22.36
N GLY A 95 6.23 6.67 -22.45
CA GLY A 95 4.79 6.84 -22.71
C GLY A 95 4.47 8.07 -23.57
N GLY A 96 5.48 8.75 -24.10
CA GLY A 96 5.35 10.07 -24.71
C GLY A 96 5.67 10.16 -26.21
N LEU A 97 5.32 9.17 -27.03
CA LEU A 97 5.17 9.43 -28.46
C LEU A 97 3.77 10.00 -28.71
N SER A 98 3.62 11.31 -28.51
CA SER A 98 2.48 12.05 -29.06
C SER A 98 2.62 12.09 -30.58
N ALA A 99 2.11 11.06 -31.25
CA ALA A 99 1.82 11.09 -32.67
C ALA A 99 0.50 11.83 -32.88
N ALA A 100 0.54 13.16 -32.83
CA ALA A 100 -0.55 14.01 -33.30
C ALA A 100 0.00 15.33 -33.87
N ALA A 101 0.00 15.38 -35.20
CA ALA A 101 -0.18 16.55 -36.06
C ALA A 101 0.67 17.81 -35.82
N GLY A 102 1.64 18.00 -36.74
CA GLY A 102 1.77 19.26 -37.47
C GLY A 102 2.19 20.52 -36.72
N GLY A 103 3.50 20.80 -36.76
CA GLY A 103 4.01 22.16 -36.97
C GLY A 103 3.86 23.19 -35.85
N ALA A 104 4.74 23.15 -34.85
CA ALA A 104 5.47 24.32 -34.33
C ALA A 104 6.48 23.83 -33.28
N ARG A 105 7.78 24.00 -33.56
CA ARG A 105 8.84 23.76 -32.60
C ARG A 105 8.77 24.84 -31.51
N ALA A 106 8.19 24.52 -30.35
CA ALA A 106 8.30 25.38 -29.19
C ALA A 106 9.77 25.41 -28.74
N ILE A 107 10.42 26.55 -28.95
CA ILE A 107 11.73 26.88 -28.38
C ILE A 107 11.54 26.99 -26.86
N PRO A 108 12.35 26.33 -26.01
CA PRO A 108 12.36 26.67 -24.59
C PRO A 108 13.02 28.04 -24.41
N GLU A 109 12.25 29.01 -23.92
CA GLU A 109 12.75 30.34 -23.53
C GLU A 109 13.88 30.21 -22.49
N PRO A 110 14.96 31.03 -22.58
CA PRO A 110 16.06 30.99 -21.62
C PRO A 110 15.66 31.63 -20.30
N ALA A 111 16.25 31.09 -19.22
CA ALA A 111 16.02 31.46 -17.83
C ALA A 111 16.07 32.98 -17.57
N GLY A 112 14.96 33.50 -17.05
CA GLY A 112 14.87 34.78 -16.38
C GLY A 112 14.59 34.59 -14.89
N GLU A 113 15.45 35.16 -14.06
CA GLU A 113 15.25 35.52 -12.65
C GLU A 113 15.36 34.41 -11.59
N ALA A 114 16.52 34.41 -10.92
CA ALA A 114 16.74 33.76 -9.64
C ALA A 114 15.71 34.22 -8.60
N GLY A 115 14.95 33.29 -8.02
CA GLY A 115 14.16 33.60 -6.82
C GLY A 115 13.07 32.63 -6.42
N THR A 116 12.51 31.84 -7.35
CA THR A 116 11.48 30.84 -7.00
C THR A 116 11.98 29.46 -7.39
N ARG A 117 12.45 28.67 -6.41
CA ARG A 117 12.71 27.25 -6.62
C ARG A 117 11.35 26.58 -6.92
N THR A 118 10.96 26.54 -8.19
CA THR A 118 9.78 25.80 -8.64
C THR A 118 9.93 24.36 -8.18
N GLN A 119 8.94 23.83 -7.45
CA GLN A 119 9.01 22.46 -6.94
C GLN A 119 9.22 21.48 -8.10
N PRO A 120 9.99 20.40 -7.91
CA PRO A 120 10.15 19.39 -8.94
C PRO A 120 8.77 18.92 -9.45
N GLY A 121 8.62 18.83 -10.77
CA GLY A 121 7.42 18.31 -11.40
C GLY A 121 7.27 16.81 -11.12
N TRP A 122 6.14 16.21 -11.52
CA TRP A 122 5.99 14.75 -11.46
C TRP A 122 6.57 14.08 -12.71
N SER A 123 7.13 12.88 -12.58
CA SER A 123 7.31 11.99 -13.74
C SER A 123 5.93 11.54 -14.27
N PRO A 124 5.81 11.18 -15.56
CA PRO A 124 4.54 10.68 -16.11
C PRO A 124 3.97 9.47 -15.35
N ALA A 125 4.85 8.54 -14.96
CA ALA A 125 4.50 7.36 -14.16
C ALA A 125 4.02 7.76 -12.75
N ALA A 126 4.73 8.67 -12.07
CA ALA A 126 4.34 9.16 -10.75
C ALA A 126 2.98 9.89 -10.78
N ALA A 127 2.75 10.75 -11.77
CA ALA A 127 1.47 11.43 -11.95
C ALA A 127 0.33 10.44 -12.22
N THR A 128 0.60 9.38 -12.99
CA THR A 128 -0.37 8.31 -13.26
C THR A 128 -0.68 7.52 -12.00
N ALA A 129 0.32 7.16 -11.20
CA ALA A 129 0.13 6.47 -9.93
C ALA A 129 -0.73 7.30 -8.95
N LEU A 130 -0.47 8.60 -8.81
CA LEU A 130 -1.29 9.48 -7.96
C LEU A 130 -2.75 9.58 -8.42
N ARG A 131 -2.99 9.72 -9.73
CA ARG A 131 -4.36 9.70 -10.30
C ARG A 131 -5.06 8.37 -10.03
N ARG A 132 -4.34 7.25 -10.20
CA ARG A 132 -4.88 5.91 -9.93
C ARG A 132 -5.17 5.68 -8.46
N ALA A 133 -4.32 6.17 -7.55
CA ALA A 133 -4.59 6.13 -6.11
C ALA A 133 -5.91 6.82 -5.77
N VAL A 134 -6.17 8.00 -6.35
CA VAL A 134 -7.45 8.71 -6.22
C VAL A 134 -8.62 7.92 -6.82
N ALA A 135 -8.42 7.23 -7.95
CA ALA A 135 -9.46 6.38 -8.55
C ALA A 135 -9.78 5.15 -7.69
N LEU A 136 -8.75 4.46 -7.18
CA LEU A 136 -8.89 3.36 -6.22
C LEU A 136 -9.61 3.81 -4.96
N ALA A 137 -9.29 5.02 -4.51
CA ALA A 137 -9.92 5.62 -3.36
C ALA A 137 -11.44 5.77 -3.55
N ARG A 138 -11.85 6.36 -4.66
CA ARG A 138 -13.26 6.50 -5.02
C ARG A 138 -13.95 5.15 -5.17
N ALA A 139 -13.28 4.16 -5.77
CA ALA A 139 -13.84 2.83 -5.96
C ALA A 139 -14.13 2.12 -4.63
N ARG A 140 -13.39 2.41 -3.55
CA ARG A 140 -13.68 1.92 -2.19
C ARG A 140 -14.66 2.79 -1.40
N GLY A 141 -15.21 3.84 -2.01
CA GLY A 141 -16.17 4.74 -1.39
C GLY A 141 -15.58 5.78 -0.42
N SER A 142 -14.29 6.11 -0.53
CA SER A 142 -13.71 7.20 0.26
C SER A 142 -13.17 8.33 -0.61
N GLU A 143 -13.34 9.56 -0.11
CA GLU A 143 -13.05 10.80 -0.83
C GLU A 143 -11.56 11.11 -0.95
N GLN A 144 -10.75 10.53 -0.06
CA GLN A 144 -9.31 10.77 0.01
C GLN A 144 -8.53 9.47 -0.20
N ALA A 145 -7.51 9.49 -1.05
CA ALA A 145 -6.58 8.38 -1.23
C ALA A 145 -5.61 8.28 -0.06
N ASP A 146 -5.40 7.06 0.42
CA ASP A 146 -4.45 6.74 1.49
C ASP A 146 -3.15 6.13 0.93
N GLY A 147 -2.20 5.86 1.82
CA GLY A 147 -0.92 5.28 1.44
C GLY A 147 -1.02 3.91 0.77
N ALA A 148 -2.00 3.09 1.15
CA ALA A 148 -2.20 1.78 0.54
C ALA A 148 -2.80 1.89 -0.87
N ASP A 149 -3.65 2.88 -1.14
CA ASP A 149 -4.11 3.17 -2.49
C ASP A 149 -2.95 3.60 -3.40
N LEU A 150 -2.04 4.43 -2.89
CA LEU A 150 -0.83 4.80 -3.64
C LEU A 150 0.09 3.59 -3.85
N LEU A 151 0.34 2.78 -2.81
CA LEU A 151 1.18 1.60 -2.95
C LEU A 151 0.60 0.63 -4.00
N ALA A 152 -0.72 0.39 -3.96
CA ALA A 152 -1.39 -0.44 -4.96
C ALA A 152 -1.21 0.14 -6.37
N ALA A 153 -1.41 1.45 -6.55
CA ALA A 153 -1.22 2.12 -7.83
C ALA A 153 0.24 2.06 -8.35
N LEU A 154 1.23 2.16 -7.46
CA LEU A 154 2.65 2.03 -7.80
C LEU A 154 2.99 0.62 -8.30
N THR A 155 2.29 -0.42 -7.82
CA THR A 155 2.52 -1.82 -8.23
C THR A 155 1.85 -2.23 -9.53
N GLU A 156 0.94 -1.43 -10.07
CA GLU A 156 0.20 -1.78 -11.29
C GLU A 156 1.05 -1.67 -12.56
N ASP A 157 1.99 -0.73 -12.59
CA ASP A 157 2.94 -0.60 -13.68
C ASP A 157 4.19 -1.42 -13.36
N GLY A 158 4.26 -2.61 -13.96
CA GLY A 158 5.33 -3.58 -13.75
C GLY A 158 6.70 -3.14 -14.23
N ASP A 159 6.76 -2.09 -15.06
CA ASP A 159 8.00 -1.49 -15.57
C ASP A 159 8.38 -0.21 -14.80
N SER A 160 7.53 0.20 -13.84
CA SER A 160 7.83 1.33 -12.97
C SER A 160 9.04 1.08 -12.08
N ARG A 161 9.69 2.19 -11.71
CA ARG A 161 10.86 2.16 -10.86
C ARG A 161 10.53 1.66 -9.45
N ALA A 162 9.36 1.99 -8.91
CA ALA A 162 8.88 1.46 -7.65
C ALA A 162 8.84 -0.06 -7.65
N VAL A 163 8.37 -0.68 -8.73
CA VAL A 163 8.32 -2.15 -8.84
C VAL A 163 9.72 -2.75 -8.95
N GLU A 164 10.66 -2.12 -9.66
CA GLU A 164 12.07 -2.58 -9.67
C GLU A 164 12.68 -2.57 -8.27
N VAL A 165 12.44 -1.53 -7.48
CA VAL A 165 12.89 -1.42 -6.09
C VAL A 165 12.28 -2.52 -5.23
N LEU A 166 10.96 -2.74 -5.34
CA LEU A 166 10.24 -3.78 -4.60
C LEU A 166 10.81 -5.17 -4.94
N ARG A 167 10.98 -5.49 -6.22
CA ARG A 167 11.58 -6.77 -6.67
C ARG A 167 13.00 -6.93 -6.15
N SER A 168 13.81 -5.88 -6.19
CA SER A 168 15.20 -5.89 -5.68
C SER A 168 15.27 -6.13 -4.17
N ALA A 169 14.24 -5.73 -3.41
CA ALA A 169 14.11 -6.03 -1.99
C ALA A 169 13.52 -7.43 -1.70
N GLY A 170 13.14 -8.20 -2.73
CA GLY A 170 12.51 -9.51 -2.60
C GLY A 170 11.00 -9.44 -2.37
N VAL A 171 10.37 -8.30 -2.64
CA VAL A 171 8.91 -8.14 -2.57
C VAL A 171 8.31 -8.45 -3.93
N SER A 172 7.40 -9.44 -3.97
CA SER A 172 6.59 -9.68 -5.17
C SER A 172 5.58 -8.55 -5.32
N PRO A 173 5.50 -7.86 -6.49
CA PRO A 173 4.60 -6.73 -6.70
C PRO A 173 3.12 -7.13 -6.81
N ALA A 174 2.77 -8.37 -6.47
CA ALA A 174 1.37 -8.75 -6.28
C ALA A 174 0.80 -7.82 -5.20
N ARG A 175 -0.33 -7.16 -5.53
CA ARG A 175 -1.04 -6.23 -4.65
C ARG A 175 -0.97 -6.75 -3.21
N PRO A 176 -0.35 -6.02 -2.26
CA PRO A 176 -0.41 -6.44 -0.87
C PRO A 176 -1.89 -6.46 -0.52
N ALA A 177 -2.44 -7.68 -0.42
CA ALA A 177 -3.77 -7.86 0.11
C ALA A 177 -3.70 -7.23 1.49
N ARG A 178 -4.53 -6.22 1.75
CA ARG A 178 -4.75 -5.80 3.13
C ARG A 178 -5.03 -7.10 3.87
N CYS A 179 -4.26 -7.39 4.90
CA CYS A 179 -4.68 -8.37 5.88
C CYS A 179 -6.05 -7.87 6.34
N SER A 180 -7.13 -8.43 5.76
CA SER A 180 -8.42 -8.40 6.42
C SER A 180 -8.09 -8.91 7.81
N GLY A 181 -8.33 -8.08 8.83
CA GLY A 181 -8.21 -8.52 10.21
C GLY A 181 -8.83 -9.91 10.34
N PRO A 182 -8.29 -10.77 11.23
CA PRO A 182 -8.62 -12.18 11.25
C PRO A 182 -10.13 -12.31 11.05
N ALA A 183 -10.53 -13.05 10.01
CA ALA A 183 -11.92 -13.47 9.90
C ALA A 183 -12.32 -13.94 11.31
N PRO A 184 -13.48 -13.52 11.87
CA PRO A 184 -13.91 -14.07 13.13
C PRO A 184 -13.76 -15.57 12.98
N GLY A 185 -12.86 -16.15 13.76
CA GLY A 185 -12.58 -17.57 13.68
C GLY A 185 -13.93 -18.28 13.71
N PRO A 186 -14.11 -19.40 12.99
CA PRO A 186 -15.34 -20.16 13.08
C PRO A 186 -15.66 -20.26 14.56
N GLY A 187 -16.79 -19.64 14.96
CA GLY A 187 -17.21 -19.62 16.35
C GLY A 187 -17.12 -21.05 16.87
N PRO A 188 -16.79 -21.25 18.16
CA PRO A 188 -16.55 -22.59 18.69
C PRO A 188 -17.65 -23.49 18.16
N ALA A 189 -17.25 -24.55 17.44
CA ALA A 189 -18.19 -25.54 16.94
C ALA A 189 -19.16 -25.86 18.07
N PRO A 190 -20.47 -25.93 17.83
CA PRO A 190 -21.40 -26.34 18.87
C PRO A 190 -20.82 -27.60 19.48
N GLY A 191 -20.49 -27.52 20.78
CA GLY A 191 -19.92 -28.65 21.50
C GLY A 191 -20.76 -29.88 21.22
N PRO A 192 -20.16 -31.09 21.21
CA PRO A 192 -20.94 -32.31 21.03
C PRO A 192 -22.14 -32.22 21.98
N GLY A 193 -23.34 -32.24 21.39
CA GLY A 193 -24.58 -32.21 22.16
C GLY A 193 -24.50 -33.28 23.25
N PRO A 194 -25.18 -33.08 24.39
CA PRO A 194 -25.10 -33.98 25.53
C PRO A 194 -25.28 -35.42 25.04
N VAL A 195 -24.24 -36.24 25.25
CA VAL A 195 -24.35 -37.68 25.07
C VAL A 195 -25.55 -38.14 25.89
N PRO A 196 -26.53 -38.85 25.29
CA PRO A 196 -27.61 -39.42 26.07
C PRO A 196 -26.99 -40.34 27.11
N GLY A 197 -27.24 -40.05 28.39
CA GLY A 197 -26.78 -40.89 29.48
C GLY A 197 -27.30 -42.33 29.29
N PRO A 198 -26.57 -43.34 29.78
CA PRO A 198 -27.07 -44.70 29.78
C PRO A 198 -28.42 -44.72 30.53
N GLY A 199 -29.47 -45.14 29.83
CA GLY A 199 -30.78 -45.34 30.43
C GLY A 199 -30.69 -46.32 31.61
N PRO A 200 -31.53 -46.17 32.63
CA PRO A 200 -31.52 -47.06 33.77
C PRO A 200 -32.17 -48.42 33.46
N ALA A 201 -31.64 -49.42 34.17
CA ALA A 201 -32.22 -50.68 34.60
C ALA A 201 -32.45 -51.79 33.56
N LEU A 202 -31.65 -52.85 33.70
CA LEU A 202 -32.25 -54.17 33.90
C LEU A 202 -31.79 -54.69 35.26
N ASP A 203 -32.77 -54.80 36.15
CA ASP A 203 -32.68 -55.41 37.46
C ASP A 203 -32.21 -56.87 37.39
N ALA A 204 -31.59 -57.26 38.49
CA ALA A 204 -30.99 -58.54 38.77
C ALA A 204 -31.94 -59.72 38.54
N ASP A 205 -31.42 -60.74 37.85
CA ASP A 205 -31.93 -62.10 37.92
C ASP A 205 -31.51 -62.71 39.27
N PRO A 206 -32.43 -63.23 40.11
CA PRO A 206 -32.08 -63.87 41.36
C PRO A 206 -31.55 -65.29 41.15
N ASP A 207 -30.36 -65.52 41.70
CA ASP A 207 -29.65 -66.79 41.89
C ASP A 207 -30.55 -67.91 42.49
N PRO A 208 -30.84 -69.01 41.77
CA PRO A 208 -31.49 -70.19 42.34
C PRO A 208 -30.43 -71.21 42.79
N GLY A 209 -29.83 -70.95 43.96
CA GLY A 209 -28.72 -71.75 44.49
C GLY A 209 -28.84 -72.16 45.96
N ALA A 210 -30.04 -72.18 46.55
CA ALA A 210 -30.24 -72.69 47.91
C ALA A 210 -30.36 -74.23 47.92
N GLY A 211 -29.24 -74.91 48.21
CA GLY A 211 -29.21 -76.31 48.62
C GLY A 211 -29.62 -76.49 50.10
N PRO A 212 -30.28 -77.60 50.48
CA PRO A 212 -30.92 -77.81 51.78
C PRO A 212 -29.95 -78.21 52.92
N PRO A 213 -30.41 -78.16 54.19
CA PRO A 213 -29.56 -78.19 55.38
C PRO A 213 -29.12 -79.61 55.77
N GLY A 214 -27.84 -79.73 56.16
CA GLY A 214 -27.27 -80.96 56.72
C GLY A 214 -26.71 -80.72 58.12
N GLU A 215 -27.25 -81.49 59.07
CA GLU A 215 -26.57 -82.04 60.25
C GLU A 215 -26.26 -81.13 61.45
N ARG A 216 -27.17 -81.17 62.45
CA ARG A 216 -26.81 -81.19 63.89
C ARG A 216 -27.79 -82.10 64.67
N GLY A 217 -27.23 -83.05 65.41
CA GLY A 217 -27.90 -83.99 66.33
C GLY A 217 -27.39 -85.41 66.00
N VAL A 218 -26.54 -86.05 66.81
CA VAL A 218 -26.51 -86.22 68.28
C VAL A 218 -25.10 -86.39 68.81
#